data_AF-A0A2J8QNZ9-F1
#
_entry.id   AF-A0A2J8QNZ9-F1
#
_cell.length_a   1.000
_cell.length_b   1.000
_cell.length_c   1.000
_cell.angle_alpha   90.00
_cell.angle_beta   90.00
_cell.angle_gamma   90.00
#
_symmetry.space_group_name_H-M   'P 1'
#
loop_
_entity.id
_entity.type
_entity.pdbx_description
1 polymer ?
#
loop_
_entity_poly.entity_id
_entity_poly.type
_entity_poly.pdbx_seq_one_letter_code
_entity_poly.pdbx_strand_id
1 'polypeptide(L)' 'LLEKIWDYLKLVRIYTKPKGQLPDYTSPVVLPYSRTTVEDFCMKIHKNLIKEFKY' A
#
# COMPACT_ATOMS: atom_id res chain seq x y z
N LEU A 1 20.03 13.31 -7.23
CA LEU A 1 18.99 14.08 -6.51
C LEU A 1 17.72 13.26 -6.28
N LEU A 2 17.10 12.70 -7.33
CA LEU A 2 15.91 11.85 -7.21
C LEU A 2 16.07 10.64 -6.29
N GLU A 3 17.22 9.96 -6.35
CA GLU A 3 17.51 8.83 -5.44
C GLU A 3 17.47 9.26 -3.96
N LYS A 4 18.04 10.42 -3.63
CA LYS A 4 18.02 10.95 -2.27
C LYS A 4 16.61 11.34 -1.81
N ILE A 5 15.78 11.87 -2.72
CA ILE A 5 14.38 12.14 -2.42
C ILE A 5 13.67 10.83 -2.06
N TRP A 6 13.90 9.77 -2.83
CA TRP A 6 13.30 8.47 -2.56
C TRP A 6 13.75 7.87 -1.22
N ASP A 7 15.06 7.95 -0.92
CA ASP A 7 15.64 7.50 0.36
C ASP A 7 15.05 8.25 1.56
N TYR A 8 14.88 9.56 1.45
CA TYR A 8 14.37 10.38 2.55
C TYR A 8 12.87 10.22 2.77
N LEU A 9 12.08 10.08 1.70
CA LEU A 9 10.63 9.91 1.81
C LEU A 9 10.24 8.57 2.44
N LYS A 10 11.12 7.55 2.37
CA LYS A 10 10.89 6.21 2.93
C LYS A 10 9.47 5.72 2.60
N LEU A 11 9.16 5.66 1.31
CA LEU A 11 7.84 5.20 0.86
C LEU A 11 7.83 3.69 0.75
N VAL A 12 6.72 3.08 1.19
CA VAL A 12 6.45 1.66 1.04
C VAL A 12 5.44 1.47 -0.08
N ARG A 13 5.79 0.60 -1.04
CA ARG A 13 4.92 0.23 -2.16
C ARG A 13 4.28 -1.12 -1.87
N ILE A 14 2.96 -1.17 -1.86
CA ILE A 14 2.19 -2.37 -1.60
C ILE A 14 1.48 -2.76 -2.90
N TYR A 15 1.71 -4.00 -3.35
CA TYR A 15 1.15 -4.52 -4.60
C TYR A 15 -0.07 -5.38 -4.29
N THR A 16 -1.20 -5.06 -4.89
CA THR A 16 -2.46 -5.77 -4.67
C THR A 16 -2.45 -7.10 -5.43
N LYS A 17 -2.97 -8.15 -4.79
CA LYS A 17 -3.15 -9.46 -5.40
C LYS A 17 -4.59 -9.93 -5.18
N PRO A 18 -5.50 -9.69 -6.13
CA PRO A 18 -6.84 -10.25 -6.07
C PRO A 18 -6.81 -11.79 -6.05
N LYS A 19 -7.76 -12.41 -5.35
CA LYS A 19 -7.85 -13.88 -5.28
C LYS A 19 -8.03 -14.46 -6.69
N GLY A 20 -7.15 -15.38 -7.07
CA GLY A 20 -7.18 -16.01 -8.39
C GLY A 20 -6.50 -15.21 -9.51
N GLN A 21 -5.93 -14.04 -9.20
CA GLN A 21 -5.17 -13.23 -10.16
C GLN A 21 -3.70 -13.09 -9.76
N LEU A 22 -2.87 -12.67 -10.72
CA LEU A 22 -1.49 -12.30 -10.46
C LEU A 22 -1.43 -10.95 -9.73
N PRO A 23 -0.40 -10.70 -8.92
CA PRO A 23 -0.18 -9.38 -8.34
C PRO A 23 -0.02 -8.32 -9.45
N ASP A 24 -0.65 -7.17 -9.26
CA ASP A 24 -0.43 -6.01 -10.13
C ASP A 24 0.83 -5.27 -9.65
N TYR A 25 1.90 -5.33 -10.46
CA TYR A 25 3.16 -4.62 -10.21
C TYR A 25 3.24 -3.23 -10.87
N THR A 26 2.23 -2.85 -11.64
CA THR A 26 2.20 -1.57 -12.37
C THR A 26 1.62 -0.44 -11.53
N SER A 27 0.64 -0.76 -10.66
CA SER A 27 -0.10 0.24 -9.87
C SER A 27 -0.04 -0.04 -8.36
N PRO A 28 1.10 0.21 -7.69
CA PRO A 28 1.21 0.02 -6.24
C PRO A 28 0.39 1.06 -5.46
N VAL A 29 -0.11 0.63 -4.31
CA VAL A 29 -0.56 1.55 -3.26
C VAL A 29 0.67 2.03 -2.49
N VAL A 30 0.90 3.34 -2.48
CA VAL A 30 2.07 3.94 -1.83
C VAL A 30 1.69 4.56 -0.50
N LEU A 31 2.37 4.14 0.57
CA LEU A 31 2.20 4.64 1.93
C LEU A 31 3.53 5.19 2.49
N PRO A 32 3.50 6.22 3.35
CA PRO A 32 4.69 6.67 4.06
C PRO A 32 5.06 5.69 5.17
N TYR A 33 6.35 5.42 5.39
CA TYR A 33 6.83 4.45 6.39
C TYR A 33 6.24 4.62 7.80
N SER A 34 5.87 5.84 8.19
CA SER A 34 5.25 6.11 9.50
C SER A 34 3.80 5.63 9.64
N ARG A 35 3.12 5.30 8.53
CA ARG A 35 1.73 4.82 8.48
C ARG A 35 1.58 3.72 7.43
N THR A 36 2.14 2.54 7.73
CA THR A 36 2.17 1.38 6.83
C THR A 36 1.54 0.13 7.44
N THR A 37 0.58 0.30 8.35
CA THR A 37 -0.17 -0.83 8.89
C THR A 37 -1.14 -1.37 7.83
N VAL A 38 -1.64 -2.58 8.05
CA VAL A 38 -2.69 -3.16 7.17
C VAL A 38 -3.96 -2.30 7.21
N GLU A 39 -4.27 -1.69 8.35
CA GLU A 39 -5.38 -0.74 8.50
C GLU A 39 -5.17 0.51 7.64
N ASP A 40 -3.98 1.11 7.67
CA ASP A 40 -3.64 2.27 6.83
C ASP A 40 -3.82 1.95 5.34
N PHE A 41 -3.40 0.74 4.94
CA PHE A 41 -3.58 0.25 3.58
C PHE A 41 -5.06 0.09 3.21
N CYS A 42 -5.86 -0.54 4.08
CA CYS A 42 -7.30 -0.69 3.86
C CYS A 42 -7.98 0.69 3.72
N MET A 43 -7.65 1.63 4.61
CA MET A 43 -8.18 2.99 4.59
C MET A 43 -7.76 3.78 3.33
N LYS A 44 -6.58 3.51 2.78
CA LYS A 44 -6.09 4.11 1.53
C LYS A 44 -6.87 3.64 0.31
N ILE A 45 -7.29 2.36 0.27
CA ILE A 45 -8.13 1.83 -0.80
C ILE A 45 -9.57 2.35 -0.65
N HIS A 46 -10.20 2.08 0.50
CA HIS A 46 -11.56 2.50 0.77
C HIS A 46 -11.89 2.39 2.26
N LYS A 47 -12.53 3.42 2.83
CA LYS A 47 -12.81 3.51 4.28
C LYS A 47 -13.63 2.35 4.86
N ASN A 48 -14.46 1.69 4.05
CA ASN A 48 -15.25 0.54 4.51
C ASN A 48 -14.51 -0.80 4.40
N LEU A 49 -13.37 -0.86 3.71
CA LEU A 49 -12.64 -2.12 3.49
C LEU A 49 -12.17 -2.74 4.81
N ILE A 50 -11.85 -1.90 5.80
CA ILE A 50 -11.46 -2.35 7.14
C ILE A 50 -12.57 -3.14 7.85
N LYS A 51 -13.84 -2.84 7.56
CA LYS A 51 -14.99 -3.51 8.17
C LYS A 51 -15.21 -4.92 7.60
N GLU A 52 -14.77 -5.14 6.37
CA GLU A 52 -14.88 -6.43 5.68
C GLU A 52 -13.60 -7.28 5.81
N PHE A 53 -12.58 -6.73 6.48
CA PHE A 53 -11.29 -7.36 6.64
C PHE A 53 -11.37 -8.60 7.53
N LYS A 54 -10.92 -9.75 7.02
CA LYS A 54 -11.01 -11.04 7.73
C LYS A 54 -9.71 -11.47 8.39
N TYR A 55 -8.56 -11.20 7.76
CA TYR A 55 -7.22 -11.65 8.15
C TYR A 55 -6.14 -10.83 7.45
#